data_AF-D7GKJ5-F1
#
_entry.id   AF-D7GKJ5-F1
#
_cell.length_a   1.000
_cell.length_b   1.000
_cell.length_c   1.000
_cell.angle_alpha   90.00
_cell.angle_beta   90.00
_cell.angle_gamma   90.00
#
_symmetry.space_group_name_H-M   'P 1'
#
loop_
_entity.id
_entity.type
_entity.pdbx_description
1 polymer ?
#
loop_
_entity_poly.entity_id
_entity_poly.type
_entity_poly.pdbx_seq_one_letter_code
_entity_poly.pdbx_strand_id
1 'polypeptide(L)'
;MKKILVSGISFYEIEGVATLFKSIEFSVECKDIRIATGNFDLIIAALSSVPLNGWGKYINLLYNLRRNTSGKIIILTPKKLNKLKLLAQLGVVNCGYMKPDDLRKNLFLHLNEYESSHSHISVVFSKSHIKLLHRIKTNSLIRRKNICVTKDSTEYYYRRDLIKRAGVNHLLTLFSAQLDEVIIIGNDIH
;
A
#
# COMPACT_ATOMS: atom_id res chain seq x y z
N MET A 1 10.17 9.21 25.60
CA MET A 1 10.97 8.71 24.47
C MET A 1 10.00 8.05 23.49
N LYS A 2 9.91 8.54 22.24
CA LYS A 2 8.98 7.97 21.25
C LYS A 2 9.60 6.70 20.65
N LYS A 3 8.82 5.63 20.53
CA LYS A 3 9.21 4.36 19.91
C LYS A 3 8.86 4.36 18.43
N ILE A 4 9.87 4.16 17.59
CA ILE A 4 9.75 4.15 16.14
C ILE A 4 10.13 2.77 15.62
N LEU A 5 9.24 2.15 14.85
CA LEU A 5 9.55 0.96 14.08
C LEU A 5 9.92 1.37 12.65
N VAL A 6 11.08 0.93 12.17
CA VAL A 6 11.42 0.95 10.74
C VAL A 6 11.38 -0.48 10.24
N SER A 7 10.53 -0.72 9.23
CA SER A 7 10.29 -2.06 8.73
C SER A 7 10.17 -2.09 7.23
N GLY A 8 10.70 -3.12 6.59
CA GLY A 8 10.75 -3.19 5.13
C GLY A 8 11.30 -4.53 4.66
N ILE A 9 11.82 -4.53 3.42
CA ILE A 9 12.42 -5.72 2.79
C ILE A 9 13.90 -5.48 2.48
N SER A 10 14.25 -4.28 2.03
CA SER A 10 15.64 -3.92 1.74
C SER A 10 16.32 -3.49 3.03
N PHE A 11 17.36 -4.24 3.41
CA PHE A 11 18.23 -3.88 4.52
C PHE A 11 18.76 -2.44 4.42
N TYR A 12 19.21 -2.03 3.23
CA TYR A 12 19.75 -0.68 3.01
C TYR A 12 18.69 0.42 3.19
N GLU A 13 17.45 0.16 2.77
CA GLU A 13 16.37 1.14 2.93
C GLU A 13 15.99 1.29 4.40
N ILE A 14 15.89 0.17 5.12
CA ILE A 14 15.61 0.14 6.57
C ILE A 14 16.69 0.91 7.33
N GLU A 15 17.96 0.56 7.12
CA GLU A 15 19.09 1.23 7.79
C GLU A 15 19.16 2.72 7.42
N GLY A 16 19.01 3.04 6.13
CA GLY A 16 19.01 4.42 5.66
C GLY A 16 17.93 5.26 6.33
N VAL A 17 16.70 4.75 6.42
CA VAL A 17 15.60 5.45 7.11
C VAL A 17 15.84 5.53 8.61
N ALA A 18 16.34 4.47 9.24
CA ALA A 18 16.63 4.45 10.68
C ALA A 18 17.67 5.52 11.06
N THR A 19 18.66 5.78 10.21
CA THR A 19 19.65 6.85 10.46
C THR A 19 19.04 8.25 10.53
N LEU A 20 17.88 8.49 9.93
CA LEU A 20 17.18 9.79 9.99
C LEU A 20 16.63 10.11 11.39
N PHE A 21 16.46 9.08 12.24
CA PHE A 21 15.89 9.18 13.58
C PHE A 21 16.90 8.95 14.71
N LYS A 22 18.19 8.86 14.40
CA LYS A 22 19.24 8.73 15.42
C LYS A 22 19.32 10.03 16.23
N SER A 23 18.59 10.11 17.33
CA SER A 23 18.68 11.13 18.37
C SER A 23 18.28 10.55 19.73
N ILE A 24 18.61 11.25 20.82
CA ILE A 24 18.31 10.82 22.21
C ILE A 24 16.79 10.72 22.48
N GLU A 25 15.96 11.36 21.67
CA GLU A 25 14.51 11.46 21.89
C GLU A 25 13.72 10.26 21.35
N PHE A 26 14.36 9.44 20.50
CA PHE A 26 13.73 8.32 19.80
C PHE A 26 14.41 6.98 20.12
N SER A 27 13.58 5.96 20.33
CA SER A 27 14.02 4.57 20.33
C SER A 27 13.61 3.95 19.00
N VAL A 28 14.60 3.60 18.18
CA VAL A 28 14.38 3.08 16.81
C VAL A 28 14.63 1.58 16.80
N GLU A 29 13.61 0.81 16.42
CA GLU A 29 13.70 -0.63 16.18
C GLU A 29 13.63 -0.93 14.68
N CYS A 30 14.58 -1.72 14.17
CA CYS A 30 14.57 -2.21 12.79
C CYS A 30 14.07 -3.66 12.76
N LYS A 31 12.98 -3.95 12.04
CA LYS A 31 12.45 -5.33 11.89
C LYS A 31 12.04 -5.62 10.46
N ASP A 32 12.16 -6.87 10.04
CA ASP A 32 11.55 -7.30 8.78
C ASP A 32 10.02 -7.21 8.84
N ILE A 33 9.40 -6.71 7.77
CA ILE A 33 7.94 -6.48 7.71
C ILE A 33 7.11 -7.75 7.93
N ARG A 34 7.69 -8.92 7.64
CA ARG A 34 7.02 -10.22 7.79
C ARG A 34 6.83 -10.64 9.25
N ILE A 35 7.65 -10.12 10.16
CA ILE A 35 7.70 -10.56 11.57
C ILE A 35 7.48 -9.41 12.57
N ALA A 36 7.28 -8.19 12.08
CA ALA A 36 7.15 -7.02 12.93
C ALA A 36 5.86 -7.06 13.77
N THR A 37 6.02 -6.93 15.08
CA THR A 37 4.95 -6.92 16.09
C THR A 37 5.32 -5.93 17.21
N GLY A 38 4.29 -5.43 17.91
CA GLY A 38 4.46 -4.59 19.11
C GLY A 38 3.79 -3.21 19.02
N ASN A 39 4.00 -2.40 20.06
CA ASN A 39 3.39 -1.08 20.18
C ASN A 39 4.43 0.02 19.93
N PHE A 40 4.15 0.88 18.95
CA PHE A 40 5.03 1.95 18.51
C PHE A 40 4.24 3.26 18.39
N ASP A 41 4.92 4.39 18.54
CA ASP A 41 4.30 5.70 18.28
C ASP A 41 4.24 5.96 16.77
N LEU A 42 5.28 5.55 16.05
CA LEU A 42 5.37 5.63 14.60
C LEU A 42 5.93 4.34 14.00
N ILE A 43 5.35 3.93 12.87
CA ILE A 43 5.79 2.81 12.07
C ILE A 43 6.11 3.32 10.67
N ILE A 44 7.29 3.02 10.16
CA ILE A 44 7.72 3.34 8.80
C ILE A 44 7.88 2.06 8.02
N ALA A 45 7.00 1.83 7.05
CA ALA A 45 7.09 0.74 6.10
C ALA A 45 7.92 1.16 4.86
N ALA A 46 9.21 0.85 4.89
CA ALA A 46 10.21 1.10 3.86
C ALA A 46 10.10 0.09 2.69
N LEU A 47 9.30 0.44 1.67
CA LEU A 47 9.00 -0.40 0.51
C LEU A 47 9.31 0.30 -0.83
N SER A 48 10.11 1.36 -0.83
CA SER A 48 10.46 2.11 -2.05
C SER A 48 11.41 1.38 -2.98
N SER A 49 12.24 0.48 -2.46
CA SER A 49 13.14 -0.38 -3.24
C SER A 49 12.43 -1.53 -3.96
N VAL A 50 11.16 -1.76 -3.65
CA VAL A 50 10.40 -2.91 -4.14
C VAL A 50 10.01 -2.74 -5.61
N PRO A 51 10.14 -3.79 -6.46
CA PRO A 51 9.71 -3.73 -7.85
C PRO A 51 8.19 -3.57 -7.96
N LEU A 52 7.73 -2.83 -8.97
CA LEU A 52 6.30 -2.54 -9.17
C LEU A 52 5.44 -3.78 -9.46
N ASN A 53 6.05 -4.83 -10.01
CA ASN A 53 5.34 -6.06 -10.35
C ASN A 53 5.09 -6.90 -9.10
N GLY A 54 3.88 -7.45 -8.99
CA GLY A 54 3.46 -8.25 -7.83
C GLY A 54 3.38 -7.47 -6.53
N TRP A 55 3.13 -6.16 -6.58
CA TRP A 55 3.13 -5.30 -5.39
C TRP A 55 2.03 -5.66 -4.38
N GLY A 56 0.96 -6.33 -4.82
CA GLY A 56 -0.17 -6.76 -4.00
C GLY A 56 0.23 -7.61 -2.79
N LYS A 57 1.26 -8.46 -2.92
CA LYS A 57 1.78 -9.22 -1.79
C LYS A 57 2.31 -8.32 -0.66
N TYR A 58 2.86 -7.15 -0.99
CA TYR A 58 3.34 -6.20 0.01
C TYR A 58 2.21 -5.41 0.65
N ILE A 59 1.09 -5.21 -0.06
CA ILE A 59 -0.14 -4.69 0.57
C ILE A 59 -0.65 -5.69 1.62
N ASN A 60 -0.64 -6.99 1.31
CA ASN A 60 -1.01 -8.01 2.30
C ASN A 60 -0.06 -8.01 3.52
N LEU A 61 1.25 -7.82 3.30
CA LEU A 61 2.20 -7.64 4.41
C LEU A 61 1.90 -6.38 5.24
N LEU A 62 1.49 -5.28 4.59
CA LEU A 62 1.08 -4.06 5.30
C LEU A 62 -0.22 -4.25 6.10
N TYR A 63 -1.19 -5.02 5.59
CA TYR A 63 -2.38 -5.40 6.37
C TYR A 63 -1.98 -6.20 7.62
N ASN A 64 -1.07 -7.17 7.47
CA ASN A 64 -0.57 -7.94 8.61
C ASN A 64 0.19 -7.06 9.60
N LEU A 65 1.06 -6.17 9.11
CA LEU A 65 1.75 -5.18 9.93
C LEU A 65 0.75 -4.34 10.74
N ARG A 66 -0.28 -3.80 10.08
CA ARG A 66 -1.33 -3.01 10.74
C ARG A 66 -2.12 -3.79 11.78
N ARG A 67 -2.32 -5.10 11.59
CA ARG A 67 -2.98 -5.99 12.57
C ARG A 67 -2.09 -6.30 13.77
N ASN A 68 -0.78 -6.40 13.54
CA ASN A 68 0.20 -6.85 14.53
C ASN A 68 0.88 -5.71 15.31
N THR A 69 0.64 -4.46 14.90
CA THR A 69 1.27 -3.28 15.50
C THR A 69 0.26 -2.18 15.77
N SER A 70 0.51 -1.39 16.81
CA SER A 70 -0.18 -0.12 17.06
C SER A 70 0.73 1.06 16.75
N GLY A 71 0.13 2.18 16.34
CA GLY A 71 0.84 3.40 15.97
C GLY A 71 0.42 3.98 14.62
N LYS A 72 0.91 5.18 14.32
CA LYS A 72 0.74 5.80 13.00
C LYS A 72 1.64 5.10 11.98
N ILE A 73 1.10 4.67 10.85
CA ILE A 73 1.89 4.04 9.78
C ILE A 73 2.17 5.05 8.68
N ILE A 74 3.43 5.19 8.30
CA ILE A 74 3.90 5.86 7.09
C ILE A 74 4.47 4.81 6.15
N ILE A 75 4.01 4.79 4.91
CA ILE A 75 4.38 3.81 3.90
C ILE A 75 5.23 4.53 2.85
N LEU A 76 6.51 4.16 2.77
CA LEU A 76 7.41 4.64 1.73
C LEU A 76 7.27 3.73 0.51
N THR A 77 6.91 4.33 -0.62
CA THR A 77 6.63 3.61 -1.86
C THR A 77 7.48 4.11 -3.02
N PRO A 78 7.58 3.36 -4.13
CA PRO A 78 8.05 3.91 -5.38
C PRO A 78 7.12 5.03 -5.85
N LYS A 79 7.68 6.05 -6.52
CA LYS A 79 6.93 7.25 -6.99
C LYS A 79 5.64 6.90 -7.75
N LYS A 80 5.63 5.81 -8.52
CA LYS A 80 4.47 5.38 -9.31
C LYS A 80 3.30 4.86 -8.47
N LEU A 81 3.54 4.45 -7.22
CA LEU A 81 2.53 3.89 -6.32
C LEU A 81 2.06 4.88 -5.25
N ASN A 82 2.65 6.08 -5.19
CA ASN A 82 2.31 7.09 -4.19
C ASN A 82 0.83 7.55 -4.24
N LYS A 83 0.14 7.32 -5.37
CA LYS A 83 -1.28 7.67 -5.57
C LYS A 83 -2.23 6.47 -5.43
N LEU A 84 -1.71 5.30 -5.07
CA LEU A 84 -2.50 4.07 -4.98
C LEU A 84 -3.45 4.17 -3.77
N LYS A 85 -4.76 4.21 -4.04
CA LYS A 85 -5.76 4.44 -2.98
C LYS A 85 -5.87 3.28 -2.00
N LEU A 86 -5.53 2.06 -2.43
CA LEU A 86 -5.47 0.89 -1.56
C LEU A 86 -4.49 1.08 -0.39
N LEU A 87 -3.41 1.85 -0.59
CA LEU A 87 -2.43 2.10 0.46
C LEU A 87 -2.87 3.19 1.44
N ALA A 88 -3.64 4.17 0.97
CA ALA A 88 -4.14 5.26 1.82
C ALA A 88 -5.09 4.78 2.94
N GLN A 89 -5.62 3.55 2.84
CA GLN A 89 -6.36 2.90 3.92
C GLN A 89 -5.49 2.50 5.10
N LEU A 90 -4.23 2.14 4.83
CA LEU A 90 -3.32 1.51 5.78
C LEU A 90 -2.45 2.52 6.52
N GLY A 91 -2.24 3.70 5.92
CA GLY A 91 -1.43 4.76 6.50
C GLY A 91 -1.15 5.89 5.53
N VAL A 92 -0.25 6.79 5.94
CA VAL A 92 0.21 7.91 5.11
C VAL A 92 1.16 7.39 4.05
N VAL A 93 0.89 7.67 2.77
CA VAL A 93 1.74 7.21 1.67
C VAL A 93 2.69 8.32 1.26
N ASN A 94 3.99 8.03 1.30
CA ASN A 94 5.06 8.93 0.89
C ASN A 94 5.97 8.26 -0.15
N CYS A 95 6.70 9.08 -0.90
CA CYS A 95 7.69 8.61 -1.86
C CYS A 95 9.06 8.48 -1.17
N GLY A 96 9.62 7.29 -1.04
CA GLY A 96 10.94 7.10 -0.40
C GLY A 96 12.14 7.49 -1.26
N TYR A 97 11.93 7.86 -2.54
CA TYR A 97 12.98 8.46 -3.39
C TYR A 97 13.15 9.99 -3.19
N MET A 98 12.56 10.55 -2.13
CA MET A 98 12.82 11.94 -1.73
C MET A 98 14.27 12.11 -1.28
N LYS A 99 14.80 13.35 -1.35
CA LYS A 99 16.11 13.63 -0.77
C LYS A 99 16.08 13.37 0.75
N PRO A 100 17.18 12.92 1.37
CA PRO A 100 17.20 12.57 2.79
C PRO A 100 16.68 13.67 3.72
N ASP A 101 17.04 14.94 3.48
CA ASP A 101 16.58 16.07 4.29
C ASP A 101 15.08 16.33 4.15
N ASP A 102 14.55 16.21 2.93
CA ASP A 102 13.12 16.39 2.66
C ASP A 102 12.31 15.23 3.24
N LEU A 103 12.82 14.00 3.12
CA LEU A 103 12.23 12.82 3.73
C LEU A 103 12.21 12.95 5.25
N ARG A 104 13.33 13.37 5.85
CA ARG A 104 13.41 13.62 7.30
C ARG A 104 12.38 14.66 7.72
N LYS A 105 12.33 15.83 7.09
CA LYS A 105 11.33 16.87 7.42
C LYS A 105 9.90 16.32 7.34
N ASN A 106 9.57 15.62 6.25
CA ASN A 106 8.24 15.05 6.04
C ASN A 106 7.87 14.02 7.13
N LEU A 107 8.77 13.08 7.45
CA LEU A 107 8.52 12.09 8.50
C LEU A 107 8.36 12.72 9.88
N PHE A 108 9.13 13.76 10.20
CA PHE A 108 9.05 14.47 11.47
C PHE A 108 7.77 15.31 11.60
N LEU A 109 7.22 15.83 10.50
CA LEU A 109 5.89 16.47 10.52
C LEU A 109 4.84 15.47 11.00
N HIS A 110 4.85 14.26 10.45
CA HIS A 110 3.88 13.24 10.83
C HIS A 110 4.04 12.70 12.25
N LEU A 111 5.24 12.79 12.85
CA LEU A 111 5.48 12.45 14.26
C LEU A 111 4.87 13.44 15.24
N ASN A 112 4.73 14.71 14.83
CA ASN A 112 4.33 15.82 15.69
C ASN A 112 2.89 16.25 15.46
N GLU A 113 2.29 15.88 14.33
CA GLU A 113 0.85 15.93 14.13
C GLU A 113 0.15 15.00 15.14
N TYR A 114 -0.42 15.60 16.19
CA TYR A 114 -1.49 14.97 16.96
C TYR A 114 -2.58 14.53 16.01
N GLU A 115 -3.07 13.29 16.19
CA GLU A 115 -4.08 12.57 15.40
C GLU A 115 -5.08 13.49 14.67
N SER A 116 -4.63 14.14 13.60
CA SER A 116 -5.50 14.81 12.66
C SER A 116 -6.03 13.65 11.86
N SER A 117 -7.24 13.24 12.21
CA SER A 117 -8.05 12.20 11.60
C SER A 117 -7.73 12.11 10.11
N HIS A 118 -6.76 11.26 9.75
CA HIS A 118 -6.49 10.99 8.36
C HIS A 118 -7.76 10.32 7.93
N SER A 119 -8.58 11.02 7.15
CA SER A 119 -9.83 10.51 6.65
C SER A 119 -9.49 9.20 5.98
N HIS A 120 -9.80 8.09 6.67
CA HIS A 120 -9.50 6.77 6.16
C HIS A 120 -10.29 6.68 4.86
N ILE A 121 -9.59 6.81 3.72
CA ILE A 121 -10.22 6.68 2.40
C ILE A 121 -10.56 5.21 2.28
N SER A 122 -11.75 4.83 2.76
CA SER A 122 -12.26 3.48 2.61
C SER A 122 -12.56 3.26 1.13
N VAL A 123 -11.76 2.41 0.50
CA VAL A 123 -11.99 1.95 -0.87
C VAL A 123 -12.81 0.68 -0.75
N VAL A 124 -14.11 0.83 -0.96
CA VAL A 124 -15.04 -0.29 -0.98
C VAL A 124 -15.28 -0.72 -2.43
N PHE A 125 -15.24 -2.02 -2.66
CA PHE A 125 -15.56 -2.64 -3.95
C PHE A 125 -16.87 -3.42 -3.82
N SER A 126 -17.86 -3.10 -4.65
CA SER A 126 -19.14 -3.83 -4.65
C SER A 126 -19.01 -5.27 -5.16
N LYS A 127 -20.00 -6.13 -4.87
CA LYS A 127 -20.09 -7.50 -5.42
C LYS A 127 -19.96 -7.55 -6.95
N SER A 128 -20.46 -6.53 -7.65
CA SER A 128 -20.33 -6.41 -9.12
C SER A 128 -18.87 -6.24 -9.56
N HIS A 129 -18.07 -5.47 -8.83
CA HIS A 129 -16.64 -5.31 -9.09
C HIS A 129 -15.89 -6.64 -8.93
N ILE A 130 -16.21 -7.39 -7.87
CA ILE A 130 -15.59 -8.70 -7.61
C ILE A 130 -15.98 -9.72 -8.69
N LYS A 131 -17.27 -9.80 -9.07
CA LYS A 131 -17.72 -10.63 -10.19
C LYS A 131 -17.01 -10.28 -11.50
N LEU A 132 -16.82 -8.99 -11.77
CA LEU A 132 -16.07 -8.52 -12.94
C LEU A 132 -14.62 -8.98 -12.90
N LEU A 133 -13.92 -8.85 -11.76
CA LEU A 133 -12.54 -9.32 -11.60
C LEU A 133 -12.43 -10.82 -11.83
N HIS A 134 -13.29 -11.63 -11.21
CA HIS A 134 -13.31 -13.08 -11.43
C HIS A 134 -13.52 -13.41 -12.90
N ARG A 135 -14.48 -12.76 -13.57
CA ARG A 135 -14.76 -13.01 -14.99
C ARG A 135 -13.59 -12.62 -15.89
N ILE A 136 -12.90 -11.50 -15.61
CA ILE A 136 -11.72 -11.10 -16.38
C ILE A 136 -10.59 -12.11 -16.16
N LYS A 137 -10.37 -12.57 -14.91
CA LYS A 137 -9.33 -13.54 -14.56
C LYS A 137 -9.60 -14.91 -15.18
N THR A 138 -10.83 -15.39 -15.15
CA THR A 138 -11.20 -16.65 -15.82
C THR A 138 -11.09 -16.53 -17.33
N ASN A 139 -11.56 -15.43 -17.92
CA ASN A 139 -11.46 -15.22 -19.35
C ASN A 139 -10.02 -15.02 -19.83
N SER A 140 -9.12 -14.40 -19.06
CA SER A 140 -7.71 -14.25 -19.44
C SER A 140 -6.94 -15.57 -19.35
N LEU A 141 -7.28 -16.44 -18.40
CA LEU A 141 -6.75 -17.80 -18.30
C LEU A 141 -7.25 -18.69 -19.45
N ILE A 142 -8.50 -18.50 -19.89
CA ILE A 142 -9.14 -19.30 -20.95
C ILE A 142 -8.85 -18.76 -22.37
N ARG A 143 -8.65 -17.44 -22.54
CA ARG A 143 -8.45 -16.79 -23.84
C ARG A 143 -7.11 -16.03 -23.89
N ARG A 144 -6.10 -16.67 -24.48
CA ARG A 144 -4.97 -15.97 -25.12
C ARG A 144 -5.35 -15.20 -26.39
N LYS A 145 -6.62 -15.26 -26.82
CA LYS A 145 -7.11 -14.56 -28.02
C LYS A 145 -8.30 -13.68 -27.67
N ASN A 146 -8.08 -12.38 -27.82
CA ASN A 146 -9.04 -11.29 -27.82
C ASN A 146 -9.90 -11.18 -26.56
N ILE A 147 -9.51 -10.26 -25.66
CA ILE A 147 -10.43 -9.60 -24.75
C ILE A 147 -11.44 -8.88 -25.64
N CYS A 148 -12.49 -9.58 -26.08
CA CYS A 148 -13.61 -8.94 -26.75
C CYS A 148 -14.17 -7.93 -25.74
N VAL A 149 -14.04 -6.66 -26.09
CA VAL A 149 -14.76 -5.57 -25.45
C VAL A 149 -16.23 -5.87 -25.71
N THR A 150 -16.87 -6.50 -24.74
CA THR A 150 -18.32 -6.61 -24.67
C THR A 150 -18.88 -5.20 -24.82
N LYS A 151 -19.83 -5.01 -25.75
CA LYS A 151 -20.58 -3.76 -25.94
C LYS A 151 -21.54 -3.48 -24.76
N ASP A 152 -21.29 -4.08 -23.60
CA ASP A 152 -22.10 -3.91 -22.40
C ASP A 152 -21.64 -2.65 -21.67
N SER A 153 -22.46 -1.60 -21.78
CA SER A 153 -22.23 -0.30 -21.15
C SER A 153 -22.02 -0.42 -19.64
N THR A 154 -22.64 -1.42 -19.02
CA THR A 154 -22.56 -1.70 -17.58
C THR A 154 -21.19 -2.22 -17.19
N GLU A 155 -20.62 -3.13 -17.98
CA GLU A 155 -19.26 -3.64 -17.76
C GLU A 155 -18.22 -2.54 -17.95
N TYR A 156 -18.37 -1.71 -18.98
CA TYR A 156 -17.47 -0.58 -19.21
C TYR A 156 -17.46 0.37 -18.00
N TYR A 157 -18.63 0.67 -17.44
CA TYR A 157 -18.78 1.46 -16.22
C TYR A 157 -18.00 0.85 -15.04
N TYR A 158 -18.24 -0.44 -14.73
CA TYR A 158 -17.57 -1.10 -13.61
C TYR A 158 -16.05 -1.23 -13.80
N ARG A 159 -15.56 -1.42 -15.03
CA ARG A 159 -14.12 -1.42 -15.33
C ARG A 159 -13.48 -0.06 -15.03
N ARG A 160 -14.13 1.02 -15.47
CA ARG A 160 -13.65 2.39 -15.23
C ARG A 160 -13.69 2.74 -13.75
N ASP A 161 -14.76 2.39 -13.05
CA ASP A 161 -14.90 2.63 -11.62
C ASP A 161 -13.87 1.84 -10.80
N LEU A 162 -13.63 0.58 -11.17
CA LEU A 162 -12.62 -0.28 -10.53
C LEU A 162 -11.21 0.31 -10.59
N ILE A 163 -10.76 0.74 -11.77
CA ILE A 163 -9.45 1.41 -11.96
C ILE A 163 -9.39 2.69 -11.11
N LYS A 164 -10.45 3.51 -11.14
CA LYS A 164 -10.54 4.78 -10.39
C LYS A 164 -10.50 4.58 -8.87
N ARG A 165 -11.14 3.52 -8.37
CA ARG A 165 -11.16 3.13 -6.96
C ARG A 165 -9.83 2.57 -6.50
N ALA A 166 -9.20 1.71 -7.30
CA ALA A 166 -7.87 1.19 -7.01
C ALA A 166 -6.81 2.31 -7.05
N GLY A 167 -7.02 3.36 -7.86
CA GLY A 167 -6.04 4.44 -8.05
C GLY A 167 -4.94 4.06 -9.05
N VAL A 168 -5.26 3.22 -10.02
CA VAL A 168 -4.37 2.84 -11.14
C VAL A 168 -4.85 3.49 -12.44
N ASN A 169 -4.07 3.41 -13.51
CA ASN A 169 -4.44 3.99 -14.81
C ASN A 169 -5.07 2.96 -15.76
N HIS A 170 -4.68 1.69 -15.65
CA HIS A 170 -5.10 0.62 -16.56
C HIS A 170 -5.36 -0.70 -15.81
N LEU A 171 -6.27 -1.53 -16.34
CA LEU A 171 -6.52 -2.88 -15.81
C LEU A 171 -5.25 -3.74 -15.81
N LEU A 172 -4.40 -3.61 -16.84
CA LEU A 172 -3.14 -4.34 -16.90
C LEU A 172 -2.25 -4.07 -15.69
N THR A 173 -2.18 -2.81 -15.24
CA THR A 173 -1.43 -2.43 -14.03
C THR A 173 -1.99 -3.09 -12.78
N LEU A 174 -3.32 -3.20 -12.69
CA LEU A 174 -3.99 -3.84 -11.57
C LEU A 174 -3.60 -5.32 -11.46
N PHE A 175 -3.64 -6.06 -12.58
CA PHE A 175 -3.28 -7.47 -12.61
C PHE A 175 -1.76 -7.70 -12.51
N SER A 176 -0.93 -6.90 -13.18
CA SER A 176 0.53 -7.06 -13.13
C SER A 176 1.10 -6.77 -11.74
N ALA A 177 0.45 -5.86 -11.01
CA ALA A 177 0.77 -5.58 -9.62
C ALA A 177 0.03 -6.51 -8.64
N GLN A 178 -0.73 -7.51 -9.10
CA GLN A 178 -1.49 -8.45 -8.26
C GLN A 178 -2.45 -7.75 -7.27
N LEU A 179 -2.98 -6.59 -7.65
CA LEU A 179 -3.90 -5.84 -6.81
C LEU A 179 -5.32 -6.42 -6.85
N ASP A 180 -5.64 -7.22 -7.87
CA ASP A 180 -6.90 -7.98 -7.93
C ASP A 180 -7.05 -8.91 -6.72
N GLU A 181 -5.97 -9.56 -6.31
CA GLU A 181 -5.98 -10.50 -5.18
C GLU A 181 -6.23 -9.77 -3.86
N VAL A 182 -5.61 -8.61 -3.69
CA VAL A 182 -5.83 -7.73 -2.52
C VAL A 182 -7.29 -7.28 -2.47
N ILE A 183 -7.86 -6.88 -3.60
CA ILE A 183 -9.26 -6.42 -3.69
C ILE A 183 -10.24 -7.54 -3.36
N ILE A 184 -9.98 -8.75 -3.85
CA ILE A 184 -10.84 -9.92 -3.58
C ILE A 184 -10.77 -10.29 -2.11
N ILE A 185 -9.56 -10.48 -1.56
CA ILE A 185 -9.36 -10.88 -0.16
C ILE A 185 -9.93 -9.83 0.80
N GLY A 186 -9.72 -8.54 0.53
CA GLY A 186 -10.22 -7.46 1.39
C GLY A 186 -11.75 -7.38 1.46
N ASN A 187 -12.46 -7.93 0.48
CA ASN A 187 -13.93 -7.89 0.43
C ASN A 187 -14.59 -9.15 1.00
N ASP A 188 -13.84 -10.24 1.19
CA ASP A 188 -14.31 -11.48 1.85
C ASP A 188 -14.23 -11.39 3.39
N ILE A 189 -13.63 -10.31 3.93
CA ILE A 189 -13.40 -10.09 5.37
C ILE A 189 -14.50 -9.19 5.98
N HIS A 190 -15.49 -8.77 5.19
CA HIS A 190 -16.64 -7.95 5.61
C HIS A 190 -17.97 -8.62 5.24
#